data_AF-A0A1G0YRN7-F1
#
_entry.id   AF-A0A1G0YRN7-F1
#
_cell.length_a   1.000
_cell.length_b   1.000
_cell.length_c   1.000
_cell.angle_alpha   90.00
_cell.angle_beta   90.00
_cell.angle_gamma   90.00
#
_symmetry.space_group_name_H-M   'P 1'
#
loop_
_entity.id
_entity.type
_entity.pdbx_description
1 polymer ?
#
loop_
_entity_poly.entity_id
_entity_poly.type
_entity_poly.pdbx_seq_one_letter_code
_entity_poly.pdbx_strand_id
1 'polypeptide(L)'
;MKRIIEISIADILLDPAAASLLLTRGCRRKKGCPLTVRGCCPSSPALLFLLDDEAKISHVPEYHLAPMKESSTDGIVAEINARYAAGHTFIGSFTAADANWALYESRAQTENQPSKKTASRKKS
;
A
#
# COMPACT_ATOMS: atom_id res chain seq x y z
N MET A 1 16.13 -12.41 0.44
CA MET A 1 16.83 -11.79 1.59
C MET A 1 15.75 -11.17 2.42
N LYS A 2 15.69 -11.45 3.72
CA LYS A 2 14.65 -10.87 4.58
C LYS A 2 15.17 -9.62 5.27
N ARG A 3 14.39 -8.54 5.24
CA ARG A 3 14.66 -7.28 5.93
C ARG A 3 13.41 -6.83 6.66
N ILE A 4 13.58 -6.15 7.80
CA ILE A 4 12.48 -5.50 8.50
C ILE A 4 12.71 -3.99 8.40
N ILE A 5 11.64 -3.25 8.11
CA ILE A 5 11.58 -1.81 8.26
C ILE A 5 10.59 -1.51 9.38
N GLU A 6 10.95 -0.59 10.25
CA GLU A 6 10.12 -0.11 11.34
C GLU A 6 9.76 1.35 11.07
N ILE A 7 8.48 1.70 11.17
CA ILE A 7 8.00 3.08 11.09
C ILE A 7 7.09 3.33 12.28
N SER A 8 7.32 4.43 13.00
CA SER A 8 6.47 4.86 14.11
C SER A 8 5.02 5.02 13.67
N ILE A 9 4.07 4.50 14.46
CA ILE A 9 2.64 4.71 14.18
C ILE A 9 2.30 6.20 14.27
N ALA A 10 2.94 6.94 15.18
CA ALA A 10 2.74 8.39 15.28
C ALA A 10 3.17 9.12 14.00
N ASP A 11 4.27 8.71 13.36
CA ASP A 11 4.73 9.30 12.10
C ASP A 11 3.78 8.96 10.95
N ILE A 12 3.22 7.73 10.94
CA ILE A 12 2.20 7.33 9.95
C ILE A 12 0.94 8.18 10.09
N LEU A 13 0.51 8.44 11.32
CA LEU A 13 -0.66 9.28 11.59
C LEU A 13 -0.42 10.75 11.24
N LEU A 14 0.80 11.25 11.47
CA LEU A 14 1.19 12.63 11.18
C LEU A 14 1.31 12.90 9.68
N ASP A 15 2.03 12.03 8.96
CA ASP A 15 2.24 12.14 7.52
C ASP A 15 2.28 10.75 6.85
N PRO A 16 1.09 10.20 6.49
CA PRO A 16 1.01 8.89 5.88
C PRO A 16 1.69 8.83 4.51
N ALA A 17 1.76 9.96 3.78
CA ALA A 17 2.42 10.03 2.49
C ALA A 17 3.94 9.94 2.62
N ALA A 18 4.53 10.64 3.60
CA ALA A 18 5.96 10.52 3.89
C ALA A 18 6.33 9.12 4.37
N ALA A 19 5.53 8.51 5.25
CA ALA A 19 5.73 7.13 5.70
C ALA A 19 5.66 6.12 4.54
N SER A 20 4.66 6.28 3.66
CA SER A 20 4.49 5.49 2.43
C SER A 20 5.69 5.60 1.49
N LEU A 21 6.21 6.82 1.31
CA LEU A 21 7.40 7.08 0.50
C LEU A 21 8.66 6.48 1.13
N LEU A 22 8.80 6.54 2.45
CA LEU A 22 9.91 5.93 3.19
C LEU A 22 9.91 4.41 2.97
N LEU A 23 8.76 3.75 3.12
CA LEU A 23 8.61 2.33 2.87
C LEU A 23 8.95 1.96 1.41
N THR A 24 8.39 2.71 0.45
CA THR A 24 8.65 2.53 -0.99
C THR A 24 10.14 2.68 -1.32
N ARG A 25 10.82 3.67 -0.72
CA ARG A 25 12.27 3.86 -0.89
C ARG A 25 13.06 2.74 -0.22
N GLY A 26 12.62 2.24 0.92
CA GLY A 26 13.21 1.11 1.62
C GLY A 26 13.24 -0.18 0.80
N CYS A 27 12.30 -0.33 -0.12
CA CYS A 27 12.23 -1.43 -1.09
C CYS A 27 13.19 -1.28 -2.29
N ARG A 28 13.74 -0.09 -2.52
CA ARG A 28 14.70 0.16 -3.60
C ARG A 28 16.08 -0.40 -3.24
N ARG A 29 16.71 -1.08 -4.20
CA ARG A 29 18.12 -1.50 -4.10
C ARG A 29 18.92 -0.89 -5.25
N LYS A 30 20.17 -0.51 -4.96
CA LYS A 30 21.10 0.01 -5.98
C LYS A 30 21.56 -1.07 -6.96
N LYS A 31 21.57 -2.34 -6.54
CA LYS A 31 21.93 -3.52 -7.33
C LYS A 31 21.07 -4.72 -6.87
N GLY A 32 20.62 -5.54 -7.81
CA GLY A 32 19.78 -6.71 -7.56
C GLY A 32 18.27 -6.43 -7.69
N CYS A 33 17.46 -7.44 -7.35
CA CYS A 33 16.00 -7.34 -7.42
C CYS A 33 15.46 -6.40 -6.32
N PRO A 34 14.38 -5.65 -6.58
CA PRO A 34 13.72 -4.88 -5.53
C PRO A 34 13.17 -5.81 -4.43
N LEU A 35 13.05 -5.26 -3.22
CA LEU A 35 12.36 -5.94 -2.13
C LEU A 35 10.87 -5.65 -2.22
N THR A 36 10.04 -6.61 -1.86
CA THR A 36 8.59 -6.44 -1.70
C THR A 36 8.15 -6.61 -0.27
N VAL A 37 7.16 -5.82 0.13
CA VAL A 37 6.53 -5.97 1.44
C VAL A 37 5.61 -7.17 1.40
N ARG A 38 5.87 -8.16 2.25
CA ARG A 38 5.10 -9.41 2.35
C ARG A 38 4.00 -9.35 3.40
N GLY A 39 4.08 -8.36 4.30
CA GLY A 39 3.14 -8.17 5.39
C GLY A 39 3.58 -7.04 6.31
N CYS A 40 2.65 -6.59 7.13
CA CYS A 40 2.90 -5.66 8.22
C CYS A 40 2.39 -6.25 9.55
N CYS A 41 3.05 -5.91 10.66
CA CYS A 41 2.67 -6.35 12.00
C CYS A 41 2.81 -5.18 12.98
N PRO A 42 1.75 -4.82 13.73
CA PRO A 42 1.85 -3.80 14.76
C PRO A 42 2.77 -4.26 15.90
N SER A 43 3.73 -3.43 16.26
CA SER A 43 4.63 -3.61 17.40
C SER A 43 4.78 -2.27 18.10
N SER A 44 3.81 -1.96 18.97
CA SER A 44 3.69 -0.64 19.61
C SER A 44 5.03 -0.19 20.22
N PRO A 45 5.53 1.02 19.88
CA PRO A 45 4.82 2.14 19.24
C PRO A 45 4.91 2.20 17.70
N ALA A 46 5.39 1.15 17.04
CA ALA A 46 5.69 1.14 15.62
C ALA A 46 4.90 0.08 14.83
N LEU A 47 4.99 0.17 13.51
CA LEU A 47 4.53 -0.83 12.56
C LEU A 47 5.75 -1.45 11.87
N LEU A 48 5.86 -2.77 11.96
CA LEU A 48 6.94 -3.53 11.33
C LEU A 48 6.50 -4.01 9.96
N PHE A 49 7.35 -3.81 8.95
CA PHE A 49 7.15 -4.28 7.58
C PHE A 49 8.17 -5.34 7.25
N LEU A 50 7.70 -6.54 6.89
CA LEU A 50 8.56 -7.62 6.43
C LEU A 50 8.81 -7.48 4.92
N LEU A 51 10.06 -7.28 4.54
CA LEU A 51 10.52 -7.19 3.17
C LEU A 51 11.22 -8.48 2.77
N ASP A 52 10.94 -8.99 1.57
CA ASP A 52 11.67 -10.11 0.97
C ASP A 52 12.09 -9.81 -0.47
N ASP A 53 13.06 -10.56 -0.99
CA ASP A 53 13.45 -10.45 -2.40
C ASP A 53 12.35 -11.06 -3.28
N GLU A 54 11.95 -10.33 -4.32
CA GLU A 54 11.05 -10.89 -5.33
C GLU A 54 11.73 -10.93 -6.70
N ALA A 55 12.23 -12.11 -7.04
CA ALA A 55 13.05 -12.33 -8.23
C ALA A 55 12.34 -12.05 -9.57
N LYS A 56 11.02 -11.87 -9.56
CA LYS A 56 10.18 -11.74 -10.77
C LYS A 56 9.68 -10.32 -11.05
N ILE A 57 10.02 -9.34 -10.22
CA ILE A 57 9.49 -7.98 -10.39
C ILE A 57 10.56 -7.08 -10.99
N SER A 58 10.23 -6.47 -12.13
CA SER A 58 11.10 -5.56 -12.90
C SER A 58 10.99 -4.10 -12.47
N HIS A 59 10.06 -3.77 -11.58
CA HIS A 59 9.81 -2.42 -11.07
C HIS A 59 9.75 -2.41 -9.53
N VAL A 60 9.95 -1.24 -8.94
CA VAL A 60 9.75 -1.08 -7.49
C VAL A 60 8.26 -0.81 -7.27
N PRO A 61 7.53 -1.65 -6.52
CA PRO A 61 6.16 -1.37 -6.15
C PRO A 61 6.07 -0.09 -5.31
N GLU A 62 4.96 0.63 -5.46
CA GLU A 62 4.64 1.78 -4.62
C GLU A 62 3.70 1.35 -3.50
N TYR A 63 4.03 1.75 -2.28
CA TYR A 63 3.26 1.41 -1.10
C TYR A 63 2.50 2.63 -0.61
N HIS A 64 1.26 2.43 -0.18
CA HIS A 64 0.37 3.47 0.31
C HIS A 64 -0.26 3.04 1.63
N LEU A 65 0.01 3.80 2.68
CA LEU A 65 -0.65 3.70 3.98
C LEU A 65 -1.84 4.66 3.98
N ALA A 66 -3.03 4.14 4.22
CA ALA A 66 -4.24 4.95 4.24
C ALA A 66 -5.29 4.40 5.22
N PRO A 67 -6.14 5.27 5.80
CA PRO A 67 -7.30 4.81 6.55
C PRO A 67 -8.26 4.07 5.60
N MET A 68 -8.85 3.00 6.09
CA MET A 68 -9.86 2.24 5.35
C MET A 68 -11.15 3.05 5.30
N LYS A 69 -11.72 3.21 4.09
CA LYS A 69 -12.91 4.06 3.88
C LYS A 69 -14.20 3.50 4.49
N GLU A 70 -14.21 2.20 4.81
CA GLU A 70 -15.38 1.57 5.39
C GLU A 70 -15.21 1.37 6.89
N SER A 71 -16.07 2.06 7.64
CA SER A 71 -16.30 1.88 9.05
C SER A 71 -17.32 0.76 9.29
N SER A 72 -17.13 -0.43 8.72
CA SER A 72 -17.88 -1.57 9.23
C SER A 72 -17.38 -1.85 10.64
N THR A 73 -18.30 -1.99 11.60
CA THR A 73 -17.98 -2.40 12.98
C THR A 73 -17.31 -3.78 13.03
N ASP A 74 -17.42 -4.55 11.95
CA ASP A 74 -16.68 -5.79 11.71
C ASP A 74 -15.41 -5.53 10.90
N GLY A 75 -14.25 -5.69 11.52
CA GLY A 75 -12.94 -5.51 10.89
C GLY A 75 -12.66 -6.46 9.73
N ILE A 76 -13.31 -7.63 9.70
CA ILE A 76 -13.15 -8.63 8.62
C ILE A 76 -13.81 -8.11 7.33
N VAL A 77 -14.99 -7.51 7.44
CA VAL A 77 -15.71 -6.95 6.28
C VAL A 77 -14.92 -5.79 5.66
N ALA A 78 -14.38 -4.90 6.48
CA ALA A 78 -13.52 -3.82 6.02
C ALA A 78 -12.29 -4.37 5.28
N GLU A 79 -11.65 -5.43 5.80
CA GLU A 79 -10.49 -6.05 5.17
C GLU A 79 -10.83 -6.68 3.82
N ILE A 80 -11.96 -7.38 3.74
CA ILE A 80 -12.47 -7.96 2.49
C ILE A 80 -12.69 -6.85 1.46
N ASN A 81 -13.37 -5.77 1.83
CA ASN A 81 -13.67 -4.68 0.91
C ASN A 81 -12.41 -3.92 0.47
N ALA A 82 -11.42 -3.77 1.36
CA ALA A 82 -10.12 -3.20 1.01
C ALA A 82 -9.36 -4.03 -0.02
N ARG A 83 -9.49 -5.36 -0.02
CA ARG A 83 -8.86 -6.24 -1.03
C ARG A 83 -9.45 -6.05 -2.44
N TYR A 84 -10.68 -5.55 -2.54
CA TYR A 84 -11.37 -5.32 -3.81
C TYR A 84 -11.37 -3.84 -4.24
N ALA A 85 -10.65 -2.96 -3.51
CA ALA A 85 -10.49 -1.57 -3.90
C ALA A 85 -9.72 -1.46 -5.23
N ALA A 86 -10.34 -0.83 -6.23
CA ALA A 86 -9.81 -0.79 -7.60
C ALA A 86 -8.38 -0.22 -7.67
N GLY A 87 -7.48 -0.96 -8.32
CA GLY A 87 -6.12 -0.50 -8.68
C GLY A 87 -5.01 -0.78 -7.65
N HIS A 88 -5.34 -1.32 -6.48
CA HIS A 88 -4.38 -1.59 -5.41
C HIS A 88 -4.47 -3.04 -4.90
N THR A 89 -3.32 -3.65 -4.59
CA THR A 89 -3.24 -4.93 -3.90
C THR A 89 -3.16 -4.68 -2.40
N PHE A 90 -4.11 -5.22 -1.63
CA PHE A 90 -4.05 -5.16 -0.17
C PHE A 90 -2.95 -6.08 0.38
N ILE A 91 -2.14 -5.58 1.33
CA ILE A 91 -1.06 -6.34 1.97
C ILE A 91 -1.39 -6.68 3.42
N GLY A 92 -1.96 -5.74 4.16
CA GLY A 92 -2.25 -5.91 5.57
C GLY A 92 -2.91 -4.68 6.16
N SER A 93 -3.40 -4.82 7.39
CA SER A 93 -4.09 -3.78 8.12
C SER A 93 -3.56 -3.65 9.55
N PHE A 94 -3.82 -2.52 10.18
CA PHE A 94 -3.53 -2.26 11.58
C PHE A 94 -4.52 -1.23 12.14
N THR A 95 -4.66 -1.18 13.46
CA THR A 95 -5.52 -0.21 14.14
C THR A 95 -4.69 0.91 14.75
N ALA A 96 -5.09 2.15 14.52
CA ALA A 96 -4.45 3.33 15.08
C ALA A 96 -5.43 4.51 15.15
N ALA A 97 -5.41 5.26 16.26
CA ALA A 97 -6.30 6.41 16.50
C ALA A 97 -7.79 6.10 16.21
N ASP A 98 -8.28 4.98 16.75
CA ASP A 98 -9.65 4.49 16.61
C ASP A 98 -10.13 4.23 15.18
N ALA A 99 -9.19 4.15 14.23
CA ALA A 99 -9.44 3.82 12.83
C ALA A 99 -8.70 2.55 12.40
N ASN A 100 -9.30 1.85 11.44
CA ASN A 100 -8.62 0.78 10.71
C ASN A 100 -7.82 1.39 9.56
N TRP A 101 -6.54 1.07 9.51
CA TRP A 101 -5.61 1.48 8.46
C TRP A 101 -5.22 0.28 7.64
N ALA A 102 -4.88 0.52 6.37
CA ALA A 102 -4.43 -0.49 5.44
C ALA A 102 -3.15 -0.07 4.73
N LEU A 103 -2.35 -1.09 4.42
CA LEU A 103 -1.22 -1.01 3.53
C LEU A 103 -1.62 -1.57 2.17
N TYR A 104 -1.46 -0.74 1.15
CA TYR A 104 -1.74 -1.07 -0.23
C TYR A 104 -0.45 -1.06 -1.06
N GLU A 105 -0.38 -1.95 -2.04
CA GLU A 105 0.61 -1.91 -3.11
C GLU A 105 -0.08 -1.44 -4.40
N SER A 106 0.48 -0.45 -5.08
CA SER A 106 0.19 -0.19 -6.49
C SER A 106 1.41 -0.55 -7.34
N ARG A 107 1.16 -1.14 -8.51
CA ARG A 107 2.15 -1.13 -9.57
C ARG A 107 2.28 0.31 -10.03
N ALA A 108 3.49 0.86 -10.01
CA ALA A 108 3.76 2.14 -10.65
C ALA A 108 3.16 2.07 -12.06
N GLN A 109 2.16 2.92 -12.36
CA GLN A 109 1.64 3.00 -13.70
C GLN A 109 2.79 3.45 -14.58
N THR A 110 3.30 2.56 -15.42
CA THR A 110 4.02 3.01 -16.61
C THR A 110 3.03 3.87 -17.37
N GLU A 111 3.29 5.16 -17.38
CA GLU A 111 2.55 6.21 -18.06
C GLU A 111 2.36 5.82 -19.53
N ASN A 112 1.23 5.17 -19.83
CA ASN A 112 0.71 4.94 -21.17
C ASN A 112 -0.70 4.33 -21.07
N GLN A 113 -1.69 5.17 -20.79
CA GLN A 113 -3.04 4.92 -21.28
C GLN A 113 -3.57 6.19 -21.95
N PRO A 114 -3.94 6.14 -23.25
CA PRO A 114 -4.62 7.25 -23.89
C PRO A 114 -6.03 7.39 -23.30
N SER A 115 -6.38 8.61 -22.90
CA SER A 115 -7.71 8.96 -22.41
C SER A 115 -8.78 8.50 -23.42
N LYS A 116 -9.64 7.56 -23.05
CA LYS A 116 -10.87 7.31 -23.81
C LYS A 116 -11.79 8.51 -23.61
N LYS A 117 -11.76 9.43 -24.60
CA LYS A 117 -12.75 10.48 -24.77
C LYS A 117 -14.15 9.86 -24.80
N THR A 118 -15.00 10.38 -23.94
CA THR A 118 -16.44 10.14 -23.86
C THR A 118 -17.09 10.52 -25.19
N ALA A 119 -17.49 9.53 -25.99
CA ALA A 119 -18.35 9.77 -27.15
C ALA A 119 -19.82 9.72 -26.70
N SER A 120 -20.31 10.87 -26.26
CA SER A 120 -21.74 11.20 -26.28
C SER A 120 -22.21 11.12 -27.74
N ARG A 121 -23.02 10.12 -28.08
CA ARG A 121 -23.80 10.15 -29.32
C ARG A 121 -25.28 10.25 -28.96
N LYS A 122 -25.74 11.49 -29.13
CA LYS A 122 -27.11 11.98 -29.06
C LYS A 122 -28.02 11.17 -29.99
N LYS A 123 -29.24 10.91 -29.50
CA LYS A 123 -30.42 10.44 -30.24
C LYS A 123 -30.60 11.18 -31.57
N SER A 124 -31.04 10.46 -32.59
CA SER A 124 -32.08 10.92 -33.51
C SER A 124 -32.89 9.73 -33.99
#